data_AF-Q008X8-F1
#
_entry.id   AF-Q008X8-F1
#
_cell.length_a   1.000
_cell.length_b   1.000
_cell.length_c   1.000
_cell.angle_alpha   90.00
_cell.angle_beta   90.00
_cell.angle_gamma   90.00
#
_symmetry.space_group_name_H-M   'P 1'
#
loop_
_entity.id
_entity.type
_entity.pdbx_description
1 polymer ?
#
loop_
_entity_poly.entity_id
_entity_poly.type
_entity_poly.pdbx_seq_one_letter_code
_entity_poly.pdbx_strand_id
1 'polypeptide(L)'
;PFIDCWIDNMKLVYNRTTHTTSNTPGVDIRISNFGGTSTVEWLDPSQLSVTSYFAPIVNAMVTWGYKRGVSVRGVPYDFRKAPNEFKELYQRMKALIEETYRINNNTRVVIVAHSMGNPTTLYFYNQMPQAWKDKYLEAHISLAGVWMGALKPMRLFASGDSLGVVFVKPIKVRTEQRSMPSTAWLMPSDKAWGPDEILVMQPERNYTVKDYKQLVEDISYMDGWCLLQDT
;
A
#
# COMPACT_ATOMS: atom_id res chain seq x y z
N PRO A 1 15.65 19.33 9.78
CA PRO A 1 14.67 19.64 10.83
C PRO A 1 13.25 19.14 10.50
N PHE A 2 12.58 19.69 9.47
CA PHE A 2 11.21 19.28 9.12
C PHE A 2 11.09 17.79 8.75
N ILE A 3 11.97 17.30 7.87
CA ILE A 3 11.97 15.89 7.44
C ILE A 3 12.22 14.94 8.61
N ASP A 4 13.11 15.31 9.55
CA ASP A 4 13.40 14.47 10.72
C ASP A 4 12.16 14.36 11.64
N CYS A 5 11.42 15.46 11.86
CA CYS A 5 10.15 15.43 12.60
C CYS A 5 9.06 14.62 11.88
N TRP A 6 8.96 14.76 10.56
CA TRP A 6 8.01 14.01 9.76
C TRP A 6 8.30 12.50 9.84
N ILE A 7 9.56 12.10 9.70
CA ILE A 7 10.00 10.70 9.85
C ILE A 7 9.60 10.16 11.22
N ASP A 8 9.84 10.92 12.29
CA ASP A 8 9.57 10.46 13.65
C ASP A 8 8.06 10.22 13.89
N ASN A 9 7.21 11.07 13.30
CA ASN A 9 5.76 10.93 13.40
C ASN A 9 5.18 9.84 12.49
N MET A 10 5.75 9.66 11.29
CA MET A 10 5.19 8.77 10.26
C MET A 10 5.71 7.34 10.32
N LYS A 11 6.88 7.11 10.93
CA LYS A 11 7.39 5.76 11.14
C LYS A 11 6.42 4.94 11.99
N LEU A 12 6.49 3.63 11.82
CA LEU A 12 5.81 2.66 12.65
C LEU A 12 6.78 2.02 13.65
N VAL A 13 6.24 1.60 14.78
CA VAL A 13 6.96 0.81 15.78
C VAL A 13 6.48 -0.63 15.66
N TYR A 14 7.38 -1.53 15.29
CA TYR A 14 7.09 -2.95 15.17
C TYR A 14 7.30 -3.66 16.51
N ASN A 15 6.34 -4.48 16.92
CA ASN A 15 6.40 -5.27 18.14
C ASN A 15 6.55 -6.76 17.79
N ARG A 16 7.74 -7.31 18.07
CA ARG A 16 8.10 -8.71 17.79
C ARG A 16 7.27 -9.74 18.58
N THR A 17 6.62 -9.34 19.67
CA THR A 17 5.78 -10.24 20.47
C THR A 17 4.37 -10.33 19.90
N THR A 18 3.82 -9.19 19.44
CA THR A 18 2.46 -9.14 18.90
C THR A 18 2.41 -9.32 17.38
N HIS A 19 3.57 -9.28 16.70
CA HIS A 19 3.67 -9.38 15.23
C HIS A 19 2.84 -8.30 14.51
N THR A 20 2.79 -7.10 15.09
CA THR A 20 1.99 -5.97 14.59
C THR A 20 2.73 -4.65 14.76
N THR A 21 2.22 -3.61 14.10
CA THR A 21 2.78 -2.26 14.17
C THR A 21 1.84 -1.27 14.86
N SER A 22 2.44 -0.32 15.58
CA SER A 22 1.75 0.85 16.14
C SER A 22 2.37 2.14 15.61
N ASN A 23 1.63 3.25 15.73
CA ASN A 23 2.22 4.58 15.56
C ASN A 23 3.30 4.84 16.63
N THR A 24 4.11 5.87 16.41
CA THR A 24 5.02 6.42 17.42
C THR A 24 4.23 6.83 18.69
N PRO A 25 4.75 6.61 19.91
CA PRO A 25 4.07 7.01 21.14
C PRO A 25 3.66 8.49 21.13
N GLY A 26 2.39 8.77 21.43
CA GLY A 26 1.83 10.12 21.40
C GLY A 26 1.37 10.60 20.02
N VAL A 27 1.49 9.77 18.97
CA VAL A 27 1.03 10.09 17.61
C VAL A 27 -0.19 9.25 17.26
N ASP A 28 -1.25 9.92 16.81
CA ASP A 28 -2.43 9.29 16.22
C ASP A 28 -2.53 9.64 14.73
N ILE A 29 -2.80 8.63 13.90
CA ILE A 29 -2.92 8.77 12.45
C ILE A 29 -4.28 8.23 12.03
N ARG A 30 -5.00 9.06 11.28
CA ARG A 30 -6.37 8.80 10.85
C ARG A 30 -6.48 8.88 9.33
N ILE A 31 -7.32 8.01 8.79
CA ILE A 31 -7.67 8.00 7.37
C ILE A 31 -8.93 8.85 7.18
N SER A 32 -8.82 9.91 6.38
CA SER A 32 -9.91 10.83 6.11
C SER A 32 -10.66 10.50 4.81
N ASN A 33 -11.91 10.96 4.73
CA ASN A 33 -12.77 10.88 3.56
C ASN A 33 -12.99 9.48 2.98
N PHE A 34 -13.13 8.46 3.83
CA PHE A 34 -13.46 7.11 3.39
C PHE A 34 -14.85 7.07 2.73
N GLY A 35 -14.93 6.53 1.52
CA GLY A 35 -16.14 6.54 0.69
C GLY A 35 -16.29 7.80 -0.18
N GLY A 36 -15.68 8.92 0.19
CA GLY A 36 -15.49 10.06 -0.71
C GLY A 36 -14.28 9.85 -1.62
N THR A 37 -14.01 10.80 -2.52
CA THR A 37 -12.97 10.65 -3.54
C THR A 37 -11.79 11.61 -3.39
N SER A 38 -11.92 12.70 -2.61
CA SER A 38 -10.93 13.78 -2.64
C SER A 38 -9.52 13.34 -2.21
N THR A 39 -9.42 12.43 -1.23
CA THR A 39 -8.14 11.97 -0.66
C THR A 39 -7.43 10.91 -1.50
N VAL A 40 -8.13 10.30 -2.47
CA VAL A 40 -7.51 9.43 -3.47
C VAL A 40 -7.24 10.18 -4.78
N GLU A 41 -8.04 11.21 -5.07
CA GLU A 41 -7.82 12.10 -6.21
C GLU A 41 -6.56 12.95 -6.04
N TRP A 42 -6.34 13.50 -4.84
CA TRP A 42 -5.26 14.43 -4.53
C TRP A 42 -4.55 14.04 -3.24
N LEU A 43 -3.21 13.92 -3.31
CA LEU A 43 -2.38 13.62 -2.13
C LEU A 43 -2.12 14.85 -1.25
N ASP A 44 -2.26 16.05 -1.80
CA ASP A 44 -2.18 17.31 -1.07
C ASP A 44 -3.53 18.05 -1.16
N PRO A 45 -4.13 18.46 -0.03
CA PRO A 45 -5.41 19.16 -0.03
C PRO A 45 -5.40 20.50 -0.80
N SER A 46 -4.24 21.10 -1.06
CA SER A 46 -4.09 22.29 -1.91
C SER A 46 -4.26 22.02 -3.41
N GLN A 47 -4.37 20.74 -3.81
CA GLN A 47 -4.60 20.30 -5.20
C GLN A 47 -3.56 20.80 -6.20
N LEU A 48 -2.30 20.89 -5.76
CA LEU A 48 -1.18 21.14 -6.66
C LEU A 48 -1.10 20.01 -7.71
N SER A 49 -0.85 20.36 -8.97
CA SER A 49 -0.83 19.40 -10.08
C SER A 49 0.12 18.22 -9.85
N VAL A 50 1.24 18.45 -9.17
CA VAL A 50 2.24 17.42 -8.82
C VAL A 50 1.73 16.37 -7.82
N THR A 51 0.61 16.63 -7.14
CA THR A 51 -0.01 15.70 -6.18
C THR A 51 -1.31 15.10 -6.70
N SER A 52 -1.66 15.39 -7.95
CA SER A 52 -2.74 14.73 -8.69
C SER A 52 -2.44 13.24 -8.83
N TYR A 53 -3.37 12.40 -8.38
CA TYR A 53 -3.25 10.95 -8.45
C TYR A 53 -4.43 10.32 -9.20
N PHE A 54 -5.56 10.01 -8.53
CA PHE A 54 -6.77 9.53 -9.24
C PHE A 54 -7.63 10.65 -9.84
N ALA A 55 -7.30 11.93 -9.63
CA ALA A 55 -8.09 13.05 -10.12
C ALA A 55 -8.42 12.97 -11.63
N PRO A 56 -7.49 12.61 -12.54
CA PRO A 56 -7.80 12.52 -13.97
C PRO A 56 -8.84 11.43 -14.28
N ILE A 57 -8.73 10.28 -13.62
CA ILE A 57 -9.65 9.15 -13.80
C ILE A 57 -11.04 9.53 -13.30
N VAL A 58 -11.14 10.06 -12.07
CA VAL A 58 -12.43 10.43 -11.48
C VAL A 58 -13.09 11.59 -12.24
N ASN A 59 -12.30 12.55 -12.73
CA ASN A 59 -12.80 13.63 -13.59
C ASN A 59 -13.41 13.07 -14.88
N ALA A 60 -12.75 12.14 -15.56
CA ALA A 60 -13.29 11.49 -16.75
C ALA A 60 -14.58 10.72 -16.45
N MET A 61 -14.65 9.98 -15.33
CA MET A 61 -15.87 9.29 -14.94
C MET A 61 -17.03 10.26 -14.71
N VAL A 62 -16.76 11.42 -14.12
CA VAL A 62 -17.79 12.43 -13.87
C VAL A 62 -18.34 13.01 -15.19
N THR A 63 -17.51 13.17 -16.23
CA THR A 63 -18.02 13.59 -17.55
C THR A 63 -18.89 12.52 -18.21
N TRP A 64 -18.75 11.25 -17.82
CA TRP A 64 -19.63 10.15 -18.24
C TRP A 64 -20.92 10.03 -17.40
N GLY A 65 -21.12 10.93 -16.43
CA GLY A 65 -22.32 10.97 -15.58
C GLY A 65 -22.16 10.31 -14.21
N TYR A 66 -20.97 9.84 -13.85
CA TYR A 66 -20.73 9.36 -12.48
C TYR A 66 -20.74 10.52 -11.47
N LYS A 67 -21.07 10.19 -10.21
CA LYS A 67 -21.17 11.14 -9.10
C LYS A 67 -20.20 10.74 -7.98
N ARG A 68 -19.26 11.64 -7.67
CA ARG A 68 -18.35 11.49 -6.52
C ARG A 68 -19.15 11.26 -5.23
N GLY A 69 -18.70 10.32 -4.41
CA GLY A 69 -19.39 9.99 -3.16
C GLY A 69 -20.69 9.21 -3.34
N VAL A 70 -21.10 8.88 -4.58
CA VAL A 70 -22.33 8.10 -4.85
C VAL A 70 -22.02 6.90 -5.75
N SER A 71 -21.72 7.13 -7.02
CA SER A 71 -21.40 6.07 -7.98
C SER A 71 -19.90 5.90 -8.23
N VAL A 72 -19.07 6.85 -7.76
CA VAL A 72 -17.62 6.69 -7.61
C VAL A 72 -17.25 6.98 -6.16
N ARG A 73 -16.64 6.00 -5.50
CA ARG A 73 -16.32 6.01 -4.07
C ARG A 73 -14.85 5.65 -3.90
N GLY A 74 -14.13 6.38 -3.05
CA GLY A 74 -12.72 6.11 -2.76
C GLY A 74 -12.55 5.22 -1.53
N VAL A 75 -11.53 4.35 -1.57
CA VAL A 75 -11.10 3.52 -0.43
C VAL A 75 -9.67 3.95 -0.04
N PRO A 76 -9.51 5.08 0.67
CA PRO A 76 -8.23 5.42 1.28
C PRO A 76 -7.95 4.48 2.45
N TYR A 77 -6.68 4.19 2.71
CA TYR A 77 -6.24 3.35 3.82
C TYR A 77 -4.82 3.70 4.26
N ASP A 78 -4.40 3.19 5.41
CA ASP A 78 -3.02 3.36 5.90
C ASP A 78 -2.07 2.49 5.07
N PHE A 79 -1.51 3.10 4.01
CA PHE A 79 -0.61 2.43 3.08
C PHE A 79 0.73 2.01 3.69
N ARG A 80 1.02 2.41 4.94
CA ARG A 80 2.22 1.97 5.66
C ARG A 80 2.08 0.51 6.11
N LYS A 81 0.86 0.05 6.38
CA LYS A 81 0.55 -1.29 6.89
C LYS A 81 0.35 -2.30 5.75
N ALA A 82 0.32 -3.58 6.12
CA ALA A 82 0.13 -4.72 5.23
C ALA A 82 -1.19 -5.47 5.54
N PRO A 83 -1.62 -6.42 4.70
CA PRO A 83 -2.92 -7.09 4.83
C PRO A 83 -3.22 -7.77 6.17
N ASN A 84 -2.20 -8.27 6.86
CA ASN A 84 -2.31 -8.85 8.20
C ASN A 84 -2.90 -7.86 9.22
N GLU A 85 -2.78 -6.55 8.99
CA GLU A 85 -3.30 -5.48 9.86
C GLU A 85 -4.55 -4.77 9.28
N PHE A 86 -5.13 -5.26 8.18
CA PHE A 86 -6.24 -4.60 7.46
C PHE A 86 -7.64 -5.12 7.79
N LYS A 87 -7.82 -5.78 8.94
CA LYS A 87 -9.13 -6.31 9.36
C LYS A 87 -10.24 -5.25 9.31
N GLU A 88 -10.02 -4.07 9.90
CA GLU A 88 -11.02 -2.99 9.90
C GLU A 88 -11.24 -2.43 8.48
N LEU A 89 -10.17 -2.25 7.70
CA LEU A 89 -10.25 -1.80 6.31
C LEU A 89 -11.18 -2.71 5.49
N TYR A 90 -11.00 -4.03 5.58
CA TYR A 90 -11.79 -4.99 4.82
C TYR A 90 -13.26 -5.02 5.25
N GLN A 91 -13.54 -4.84 6.54
CA GLN A 91 -14.92 -4.69 7.03
C GLN A 91 -15.57 -3.43 6.45
N ARG A 92 -14.86 -2.30 6.47
CA ARG A 92 -15.35 -1.03 5.92
C ARG A 92 -15.49 -1.05 4.40
N MET A 93 -14.56 -1.70 3.69
CA MET A 93 -14.61 -1.89 2.25
C MET A 93 -15.82 -2.74 1.84
N LYS A 94 -16.08 -3.84 2.56
CA LYS A 94 -17.28 -4.66 2.33
C LYS A 94 -18.56 -3.83 2.48
N ALA A 95 -18.68 -3.10 3.60
CA ALA A 95 -19.85 -2.26 3.86
C ALA A 95 -20.03 -1.17 2.80
N LEU A 96 -18.92 -0.54 2.36
CA LEU A 96 -18.95 0.46 1.31
C LEU A 96 -19.43 -0.10 -0.03
N ILE A 97 -18.98 -1.30 -0.41
CA ILE A 97 -19.41 -1.96 -1.65
C ILE A 97 -20.90 -2.29 -1.59
N GLU A 98 -21.39 -2.83 -0.47
CA GLU A 98 -22.81 -3.14 -0.28
C GLU A 98 -23.69 -1.88 -0.30
N GLU A 99 -23.24 -0.79 0.34
CA GLU A 99 -23.90 0.52 0.29
C GLU A 99 -23.94 1.05 -1.14
N THR A 100 -22.79 1.06 -1.83
CA THR A 100 -22.64 1.56 -3.20
C THR A 100 -23.55 0.80 -4.15
N TYR A 101 -23.63 -0.52 -4.03
CA TYR A 101 -24.55 -1.36 -4.78
C TYR A 101 -26.01 -0.92 -4.56
N ARG A 102 -26.45 -0.78 -3.29
CA ARG A 102 -27.84 -0.43 -2.96
C ARG A 102 -28.23 0.95 -3.46
N ILE A 103 -27.38 1.97 -3.25
CA ILE A 103 -27.70 3.36 -3.61
C ILE A 103 -27.63 3.61 -5.13
N ASN A 104 -27.06 2.68 -5.89
CA ASN A 104 -26.98 2.73 -7.35
C ASN A 104 -27.84 1.62 -8.00
N ASN A 105 -29.09 1.48 -7.54
CA ASN A 105 -30.09 0.58 -8.13
C ASN A 105 -29.66 -0.89 -8.18
N ASN A 106 -28.95 -1.38 -7.16
CA ASN A 106 -28.46 -2.75 -7.10
C ASN A 106 -27.52 -3.09 -8.29
N THR A 107 -26.75 -2.11 -8.76
CA THR A 107 -25.76 -2.30 -9.81
C THR A 107 -24.46 -2.82 -9.19
N ARG A 108 -23.91 -3.89 -9.77
CA ARG A 108 -22.63 -4.46 -9.33
C ARG A 108 -21.48 -3.44 -9.47
N VAL A 109 -20.54 -3.52 -8.54
CA VAL A 109 -19.43 -2.56 -8.42
C VAL A 109 -18.23 -3.04 -9.22
N VAL A 110 -17.64 -2.15 -10.01
CA VAL A 110 -16.32 -2.34 -10.60
C VAL A 110 -15.27 -1.78 -9.63
N ILE A 111 -14.30 -2.59 -9.26
CA ILE A 111 -13.15 -2.14 -8.46
C ILE A 111 -12.04 -1.72 -9.41
N VAL A 112 -11.53 -0.50 -9.25
CA VAL A 112 -10.33 -0.01 -9.95
C VAL A 112 -9.24 0.18 -8.92
N ALA A 113 -8.13 -0.53 -9.05
CA ALA A 113 -7.03 -0.46 -8.10
C ALA A 113 -5.71 -0.18 -8.82
N HIS A 114 -4.83 0.60 -8.18
CA HIS A 114 -3.50 0.92 -8.71
C HIS A 114 -2.39 0.38 -7.80
N SER A 115 -1.32 -0.14 -8.40
CA SER A 115 -0.11 -0.57 -7.69
C SER A 115 -0.44 -1.54 -6.54
N MET A 116 -0.02 -1.25 -5.31
CA MET A 116 -0.30 -2.01 -4.09
C MET A 116 -1.79 -2.23 -3.82
N GLY A 117 -2.68 -1.33 -4.28
CA GLY A 117 -4.11 -1.50 -4.12
C GLY A 117 -4.64 -2.80 -4.74
N ASN A 118 -3.93 -3.33 -5.75
CA ASN A 118 -4.29 -4.58 -6.43
C ASN A 118 -4.12 -5.82 -5.54
N PRO A 119 -2.92 -6.14 -5.01
CA PRO A 119 -2.79 -7.24 -4.08
C PRO A 119 -3.58 -7.03 -2.78
N THR A 120 -3.80 -5.79 -2.33
CA THR A 120 -4.65 -5.51 -1.17
C THR A 120 -6.10 -5.91 -1.45
N THR A 121 -6.59 -5.60 -2.65
CA THR A 121 -7.92 -5.99 -3.12
C THR A 121 -8.05 -7.50 -3.31
N LEU A 122 -7.02 -8.18 -3.81
CA LEU A 122 -7.02 -9.64 -3.92
C LEU A 122 -7.11 -10.31 -2.54
N TYR A 123 -6.38 -9.80 -1.54
CA TYR A 123 -6.47 -10.29 -0.17
C TYR A 123 -7.88 -10.08 0.41
N PHE A 124 -8.54 -8.97 0.09
CA PHE A 124 -9.95 -8.75 0.42
C PHE A 124 -10.86 -9.80 -0.23
N TYR A 125 -10.70 -10.07 -1.52
CA TYR A 125 -11.52 -11.06 -2.24
C TYR A 125 -11.39 -12.48 -1.67
N ASN A 126 -10.21 -12.86 -1.21
CA ASN A 126 -9.96 -14.18 -0.62
C ASN A 126 -10.67 -14.37 0.74
N GLN A 127 -11.13 -13.29 1.37
CA GLN A 127 -11.93 -13.34 2.60
C GLN A 127 -13.44 -13.32 2.34
N MET A 128 -13.88 -13.13 1.09
CA MET A 128 -15.29 -13.03 0.74
C MET A 128 -15.82 -14.34 0.13
N PRO A 129 -16.99 -14.83 0.55
CA PRO A 129 -17.65 -15.97 -0.10
C PRO A 129 -17.88 -15.70 -1.59
N GLN A 130 -17.82 -16.74 -2.42
CA GLN A 130 -18.03 -16.60 -3.87
C GLN A 130 -19.40 -15.97 -4.19
N ALA A 131 -20.46 -16.44 -3.52
CA ALA A 131 -21.81 -15.87 -3.68
C ALA A 131 -21.89 -14.37 -3.34
N TRP A 132 -21.05 -13.87 -2.43
CA TRP A 132 -20.96 -12.44 -2.15
C TRP A 132 -20.33 -11.70 -3.33
N LYS A 133 -19.21 -12.21 -3.86
CA LYS A 133 -18.53 -11.62 -5.02
C LYS A 133 -19.44 -11.60 -6.25
N ASP A 134 -20.13 -12.71 -6.54
CA ASP A 134 -21.06 -12.82 -7.67
C ASP A 134 -22.23 -11.83 -7.58
N LYS A 135 -22.67 -11.53 -6.36
CA LYS A 135 -23.75 -10.58 -6.11
C LYS A 135 -23.31 -9.12 -6.25
N TYR A 136 -22.14 -8.76 -5.72
CA TYR A 136 -21.76 -7.36 -5.54
C TYR A 136 -20.68 -6.84 -6.50
N LEU A 137 -19.88 -7.71 -7.10
CA LEU A 137 -18.74 -7.32 -7.93
C LEU A 137 -19.00 -7.62 -9.40
N GLU A 138 -18.75 -6.63 -10.26
CA GLU A 138 -18.81 -6.78 -11.71
C GLU A 138 -17.45 -7.19 -12.27
N ALA A 139 -16.41 -6.43 -11.91
CA ALA A 139 -15.08 -6.58 -12.45
C ALA A 139 -14.02 -5.97 -11.52
N HIS A 140 -12.76 -6.37 -11.75
CA HIS A 140 -11.58 -5.74 -11.19
C HIS A 140 -10.70 -5.23 -12.34
N ILE A 141 -10.54 -3.91 -12.43
CA ILE A 141 -9.59 -3.26 -13.34
C ILE A 141 -8.29 -3.03 -12.58
N SER A 142 -7.27 -3.80 -12.95
CA SER A 142 -5.95 -3.73 -12.34
C SER A 142 -5.04 -2.78 -13.11
N LEU A 143 -4.61 -1.69 -12.45
CA LEU A 143 -3.64 -0.75 -13.01
C LEU A 143 -2.28 -1.00 -12.35
N ALA A 144 -1.31 -1.49 -13.12
CA ALA A 144 0.07 -1.71 -12.67
C ALA A 144 0.16 -2.51 -11.34
N GLY A 145 -0.61 -3.58 -11.19
CA GLY A 145 -0.65 -4.37 -9.96
C GLY A 145 0.69 -5.01 -9.58
N VAL A 146 1.09 -4.84 -8.33
CA VAL A 146 2.34 -5.39 -7.78
C VAL A 146 2.10 -6.80 -7.24
N TRP A 147 1.72 -7.73 -8.13
CA TRP A 147 1.23 -9.05 -7.74
C TRP A 147 2.25 -9.96 -7.06
N MET A 148 3.51 -9.88 -7.48
CA MET A 148 4.59 -10.76 -7.03
C MET A 148 5.79 -9.96 -6.50
N GLY A 149 5.50 -8.77 -5.96
CA GLY A 149 6.50 -7.84 -5.47
C GLY A 149 7.21 -7.01 -6.56
N ALA A 150 8.12 -6.15 -6.12
CA ALA A 150 8.93 -5.29 -6.97
C ALA A 150 10.34 -5.10 -6.38
N LEU A 151 11.32 -4.76 -7.23
CA LEU A 151 12.70 -4.49 -6.78
C LEU A 151 12.83 -3.22 -5.93
N LYS A 152 11.92 -2.26 -6.10
CA LYS A 152 12.00 -0.95 -5.44
C LYS A 152 12.01 -1.05 -3.90
N PRO A 153 11.17 -1.86 -3.25
CA PRO A 153 11.31 -2.22 -1.83
C PRO A 153 12.72 -2.61 -1.36
N MET A 154 13.47 -3.37 -2.17
CA MET A 154 14.86 -3.73 -1.80
C MET A 154 15.76 -2.50 -1.69
N ARG A 155 15.60 -1.54 -2.62
CA ARG A 155 16.30 -0.24 -2.57
C ARG A 155 15.84 0.60 -1.37
N LEU A 156 14.54 0.62 -1.08
CA LEU A 156 13.99 1.30 0.10
C LEU A 156 14.63 0.76 1.39
N PHE A 157 14.77 -0.57 1.50
CA PHE A 157 15.46 -1.19 2.62
C PHE A 157 16.95 -0.88 2.63
N ALA A 158 17.67 -0.99 1.52
CA ALA A 158 19.12 -0.82 1.50
C ALA A 158 19.56 0.65 1.70
N SER A 159 19.16 1.55 0.79
CA SER A 159 19.66 2.93 0.70
C SER A 159 18.61 4.00 1.01
N GLY A 160 17.34 3.60 1.10
CA GLY A 160 16.21 4.52 1.00
C GLY A 160 16.00 5.03 -0.43
N ASP A 161 14.87 5.69 -0.65
CA ASP A 161 14.55 6.36 -1.91
C ASP A 161 13.86 7.71 -1.63
N SER A 162 14.34 8.79 -2.25
CA SER A 162 13.70 10.11 -2.16
C SER A 162 12.32 10.17 -2.84
N LEU A 163 11.95 9.15 -3.62
CA LEU A 163 10.71 9.08 -4.40
C LEU A 163 10.51 10.30 -5.33
N GLY A 164 11.59 10.91 -5.79
CA GLY A 164 11.57 12.08 -6.67
C GLY A 164 11.48 13.43 -5.95
N VAL A 165 11.50 13.47 -4.62
CA VAL A 165 11.46 14.73 -3.86
C VAL A 165 12.86 15.36 -3.81
N VAL A 166 13.03 16.46 -4.54
CA VAL A 166 14.31 17.11 -4.89
C VAL A 166 15.18 17.58 -3.69
N PHE A 167 14.64 17.56 -2.47
CA PHE A 167 15.36 17.98 -1.25
C PHE A 167 15.42 16.92 -0.14
N VAL A 168 14.96 15.71 -0.42
CA VAL A 168 14.98 14.59 0.53
C VAL A 168 16.19 13.72 0.26
N LYS A 169 17.08 13.60 1.26
CA LYS A 169 18.17 12.63 1.19
C LYS A 169 17.61 11.22 1.38
N PRO A 170 17.82 10.27 0.45
CA PRO A 170 17.25 8.91 0.55
C PRO A 170 17.54 8.23 1.89
N ILE A 171 18.78 8.37 2.38
CA ILE A 171 19.21 7.75 3.64
C ILE A 171 18.45 8.26 4.87
N LYS A 172 17.93 9.49 4.82
CA LYS A 172 17.15 10.09 5.91
C LYS A 172 15.78 9.42 6.03
N VAL A 173 15.06 9.30 4.92
CA VAL A 173 13.72 8.70 4.89
C VAL A 173 13.72 7.18 4.99
N ARG A 174 14.89 6.53 4.81
CA ARG A 174 15.05 5.08 4.95
C ARG A 174 14.46 4.51 6.24
N THR A 175 14.61 5.21 7.37
CA THR A 175 14.08 4.75 8.67
C THR A 175 12.55 4.61 8.63
N GLU A 176 11.88 5.59 8.06
CA GLU A 176 10.42 5.58 7.91
C GLU A 176 9.99 4.51 6.91
N GLN A 177 10.66 4.44 5.75
CA GLN A 177 10.37 3.45 4.70
C GLN A 177 10.56 2.00 5.15
N ARG A 178 11.62 1.74 5.95
CA ARG A 178 11.88 0.43 6.55
C ARG A 178 10.80 0.02 7.53
N SER A 179 10.28 0.99 8.29
CA SER A 179 9.29 0.72 9.34
C SER A 179 7.93 0.27 8.82
N MET A 180 7.63 0.48 7.52
CA MET A 180 6.37 0.10 6.91
C MET A 180 6.30 -1.40 6.60
N PRO A 181 5.35 -2.16 7.18
CA PRO A 181 5.06 -3.52 6.74
C PRO A 181 4.79 -3.63 5.23
N SER A 182 4.18 -2.62 4.60
CA SER A 182 3.93 -2.64 3.15
C SER A 182 5.20 -2.70 2.32
N THR A 183 6.32 -2.13 2.79
CA THR A 183 7.59 -2.24 2.08
C THR A 183 8.09 -3.69 2.10
N ALA A 184 8.03 -4.37 3.25
CA ALA A 184 8.39 -5.79 3.35
C ALA A 184 7.48 -6.66 2.48
N TRP A 185 6.17 -6.44 2.58
CA TRP A 185 5.14 -7.21 1.88
C TRP A 185 5.29 -7.18 0.35
N LEU A 186 5.78 -6.06 -0.19
CA LEU A 186 5.96 -5.87 -1.64
C LEU A 186 7.36 -6.29 -2.14
N MET A 187 8.17 -6.93 -1.31
CA MET A 187 9.45 -7.51 -1.75
C MET A 187 9.20 -8.63 -2.78
N PRO A 188 10.15 -8.87 -3.71
CA PRO A 188 9.99 -9.89 -4.75
C PRO A 188 9.64 -11.28 -4.18
N SER A 189 8.65 -11.95 -4.76
CA SER A 189 8.26 -13.30 -4.33
C SER A 189 8.95 -14.38 -5.17
N ASP A 190 9.38 -15.45 -4.51
CA ASP A 190 9.89 -16.68 -5.12
C ASP A 190 8.90 -17.40 -6.07
N LYS A 191 7.63 -16.99 -6.08
CA LYS A 191 6.61 -17.48 -7.02
C LYS A 191 6.77 -16.93 -8.44
N ALA A 192 7.49 -15.83 -8.62
CA ALA A 192 7.69 -15.22 -9.94
C ALA A 192 9.15 -14.88 -10.24
N TRP A 193 9.93 -14.55 -9.21
CA TRP A 193 11.32 -14.18 -9.35
C TRP A 193 12.21 -15.41 -9.21
N GLY A 194 13.18 -15.53 -10.11
CA GLY A 194 14.00 -16.73 -10.21
C GLY A 194 14.82 -16.98 -8.93
N PRO A 195 14.99 -18.24 -8.51
CA PRO A 195 15.78 -18.56 -7.32
C PRO A 195 17.24 -18.11 -7.41
N ASP A 196 17.78 -17.99 -8.62
CA ASP A 196 19.16 -17.58 -8.92
C ASP A 196 19.21 -16.18 -9.56
N GLU A 197 18.07 -15.48 -9.63
CA GLU A 197 17.98 -14.13 -10.15
C GLU A 197 18.59 -13.15 -9.15
N ILE A 198 19.63 -12.42 -9.60
CA ILE A 198 20.32 -11.45 -8.77
C ILE A 198 19.48 -10.17 -8.70
N LEU A 199 18.97 -9.87 -7.50
CA LEU A 199 18.11 -8.71 -7.26
C LEU A 199 18.91 -7.51 -6.72
N VAL A 200 19.95 -7.78 -5.93
CA VAL A 200 20.90 -6.78 -5.41
C VAL A 200 22.32 -7.31 -5.59
N MET A 201 23.21 -6.46 -6.09
CA MET A 201 24.61 -6.76 -6.30
C MET A 201 25.47 -5.85 -5.42
N GLN A 202 26.42 -6.43 -4.69
CA GLN A 202 27.48 -5.74 -3.95
C GLN A 202 28.84 -6.31 -4.38
N PRO A 203 29.96 -5.60 -4.12
CA PRO A 203 31.28 -6.07 -4.53
C PRO A 203 31.63 -7.46 -3.98
N GLU A 204 31.19 -7.78 -2.76
CA GLU A 204 31.52 -9.04 -2.06
C GLU A 204 30.41 -10.09 -2.12
N ARG A 205 29.15 -9.73 -2.43
CA ARG A 205 27.99 -10.63 -2.40
C ARG A 205 26.84 -10.18 -3.29
N ASN A 206 26.10 -11.15 -3.82
CA ASN A 206 24.81 -10.96 -4.48
C ASN A 206 23.66 -11.48 -3.61
N TYR A 207 22.48 -10.89 -3.77
CA TYR A 207 21.26 -11.30 -3.06
C TYR A 207 20.17 -11.66 -4.06
N THR A 208 19.54 -12.80 -3.80
CA THR A 208 18.37 -13.33 -4.51
C THR A 208 17.14 -13.30 -3.60
N VAL A 209 16.01 -13.80 -4.09
CA VAL A 209 14.81 -14.04 -3.25
C VAL A 209 15.07 -14.95 -2.04
N LYS A 210 16.11 -15.79 -2.07
CA LYS A 210 16.46 -16.70 -0.98
C LYS A 210 17.29 -16.04 0.12
N ASP A 211 17.84 -14.86 -0.15
CA ASP A 211 18.85 -14.23 0.72
C ASP A 211 18.27 -13.14 1.63
N TYR A 212 16.95 -12.98 1.73
CA TYR A 212 16.37 -11.85 2.45
C TYR A 212 16.77 -11.75 3.92
N LYS A 213 16.89 -12.87 4.64
CA LYS A 213 17.38 -12.85 6.01
C LYS A 213 18.78 -12.26 6.10
N GLN A 214 19.68 -12.70 5.22
CA GLN A 214 21.02 -12.15 5.15
C GLN A 214 21.00 -10.68 4.75
N LEU A 215 20.25 -10.31 3.71
CA LEU A 215 20.16 -8.94 3.23
C LEU A 215 19.80 -7.98 4.36
N VAL A 216 18.80 -8.34 5.17
CA VAL A 216 18.37 -7.46 6.27
C VAL A 216 19.35 -7.48 7.46
N GLU A 217 20.11 -8.55 7.65
CA GLU A 217 21.21 -8.63 8.61
C GLU A 217 22.37 -7.70 8.19
N ASP A 218 22.79 -7.78 6.93
CA ASP A 218 23.92 -7.01 6.36
C ASP A 218 23.63 -5.50 6.34
N ILE A 219 22.36 -5.10 6.27
CA ILE A 219 21.93 -3.69 6.38
C ILE A 219 21.49 -3.28 7.80
N SER A 220 21.76 -4.15 8.79
CA SER A 220 21.50 -3.98 10.23
C SER A 220 20.03 -3.62 10.55
N TYR A 221 19.09 -4.38 9.99
CA TYR A 221 17.65 -4.17 10.17
C TYR A 221 16.86 -5.48 10.32
N MET A 222 17.12 -6.22 11.40
CA MET A 222 16.48 -7.52 11.63
C MET A 222 14.96 -7.48 11.83
N ASP A 223 14.36 -6.32 12.16
CA ASP A 223 12.90 -6.18 12.13
C ASP A 223 12.34 -6.40 10.72
N GLY A 224 13.12 -6.07 9.68
CA GLY A 224 12.76 -6.35 8.30
C GLY A 224 12.57 -7.84 8.02
N TRP A 225 13.32 -8.73 8.69
CA TRP A 225 13.12 -10.18 8.56
C TRP A 225 11.78 -10.60 9.18
N CYS A 226 11.47 -10.10 10.37
CA CYS A 226 10.20 -10.41 11.02
C CYS A 226 9.01 -9.89 10.22
N LEU A 227 9.09 -8.66 9.70
CA LEU A 227 8.07 -8.09 8.82
C LEU A 227 7.85 -8.96 7.57
N LEU A 228 8.92 -9.40 6.91
CA LEU A 228 8.84 -10.29 5.75
C LEU A 228 8.16 -11.63 6.05
N GLN A 229 8.30 -12.15 7.27
CA GLN A 229 7.66 -13.40 7.68
C GLN A 229 6.17 -13.22 8.02
N ASP A 230 5.80 -12.03 8.51
CA ASP A 230 4.44 -11.73 8.99
C ASP A 230 3.49 -11.25 7.88
N THR A 231 4.02 -10.78 6.74
CA THR A 231 3.24 -10.15 5.66
C THR A 231 3.13 -10.97 4.40
#